data_AF-A0A6L3KWL7-F1
#
_entry.id   AF-A0A6L3KWL7-F1
#
_cell.length_a   1.000
_cell.length_b   1.000
_cell.length_c   1.000
_cell.angle_alpha   90.00
_cell.angle_beta   90.00
_cell.angle_gamma   90.00
#
_symmetry.space_group_name_H-M   'P 1'
#
loop_
_entity.id
_entity.type
_entity.pdbx_description
1 polymer ?
#
loop_
_entity_poly.entity_id
_entity_poly.type
_entity_poly.pdbx_seq_one_letter_code
_entity_poly.pdbx_strand_id
1 'polypeptide(L)'
;MARGRQTCKILKEIRRQIAYANGIEFITSKCRYKGDCLGTCPKCEAEMRYLEQQLRARSIAGKAVALAGISAASLAMLMPMTSEAKIVEEPQNPLKESISIVTDTITVRGIALSGDTLTDGTISKEPLVGATILNKRTKSGTYADLDGHFELPACIGDTLEVKYVGYESLSVVVTENMRNVEITLAPSQAILGEYVVVDAISEEKHYLDLNVVDEKGTPIPREDLYVRRLWIDEDGEEDFESLHPKYFDDKHPCRIYWDYDYGLRGEDGKPLKEATLHIEAEGYDGPVTIKVKYPKRNAKKSIKFKHKKK
;
A
#
# COMPACT_ATOMS: atom_id res chain seq x y z
N MET A 1 23.02 -31.32 -8.82
CA MET A 1 22.58 -31.19 -10.24
C MET A 1 22.91 -29.80 -10.78
N ALA A 2 23.66 -29.68 -11.89
CA ALA A 2 24.14 -28.38 -12.41
C ALA A 2 23.22 -27.69 -13.43
N ARG A 3 22.26 -28.41 -14.02
CA ARG A 3 21.56 -28.03 -15.26
C ARG A 3 20.72 -26.74 -15.13
N GLY A 4 19.82 -26.65 -14.15
CA GLY A 4 18.94 -25.48 -14.00
C GLY A 4 19.68 -24.17 -13.65
N ARG A 5 20.83 -24.23 -12.96
CA ARG A 5 21.68 -23.05 -12.73
C ARG A 5 22.36 -22.55 -14.01
N GLN A 6 22.67 -23.43 -14.95
CA GLN A 6 23.16 -23.03 -16.28
C GLN A 6 22.02 -22.43 -17.12
N THR A 7 20.84 -23.05 -17.15
CA THR A 7 19.65 -22.51 -17.83
C THR A 7 19.31 -21.11 -17.34
N CYS A 8 19.27 -20.89 -16.02
CA CYS A 8 19.04 -19.58 -15.42
C CYS A 8 20.07 -18.53 -15.90
N LYS A 9 21.37 -18.85 -15.91
CA LYS A 9 22.41 -17.94 -16.42
C LYS A 9 22.21 -17.57 -17.90
N ILE A 10 21.84 -18.53 -18.75
CA ILE A 10 21.60 -18.31 -20.18
C ILE A 10 20.38 -17.40 -20.38
N LEU A 11 19.24 -17.73 -19.75
CA LEU A 11 18.02 -16.92 -19.82
C LEU A 11 18.25 -15.49 -19.30
N LYS A 12 19.07 -15.35 -18.25
CA LYS A 12 19.44 -14.06 -17.67
C LYS A 12 20.22 -13.17 -18.64
N GLU A 13 21.17 -13.75 -19.38
CA GLU A 13 21.91 -13.01 -20.41
C GLU A 13 21.03 -12.66 -21.62
N ILE A 14 20.15 -13.58 -22.06
CA ILE A 14 19.19 -13.30 -23.15
C ILE A 14 18.31 -12.09 -22.81
N ARG A 15 17.77 -12.01 -21.59
CA ARG A 15 16.99 -10.86 -21.13
C ARG A 15 17.81 -9.57 -21.14
N ARG A 16 19.08 -9.62 -20.71
CA ARG A 16 19.99 -8.45 -20.75
C ARG A 16 20.24 -7.96 -22.17
N GLN A 17 20.44 -8.88 -23.12
CA GLN A 17 20.61 -8.54 -24.54
C GLN A 17 19.36 -7.90 -25.15
N ILE A 18 18.17 -8.43 -24.85
CA ILE A 18 16.89 -7.85 -25.29
C ILE A 18 16.69 -6.45 -24.67
N ALA A 19 16.97 -6.27 -23.38
CA ALA A 19 16.85 -4.98 -22.72
C ALA A 19 17.78 -3.93 -23.35
N TYR A 20 19.06 -4.27 -23.51
CA TYR A 20 20.07 -3.42 -24.14
C TYR A 20 19.67 -3.02 -25.57
N ALA A 21 19.21 -3.98 -26.39
CA ALA A 21 18.77 -3.73 -27.76
C ALA A 21 17.55 -2.78 -27.87
N ASN A 22 16.80 -2.59 -26.78
CA ASN A 22 15.64 -1.72 -26.72
C ASN A 22 15.90 -0.43 -25.91
N GLY A 23 17.12 -0.21 -25.40
CA GLY A 23 17.40 0.91 -24.49
C GLY A 23 16.55 0.86 -23.21
N ILE A 24 16.27 -0.35 -22.72
CA ILE A 24 15.58 -0.61 -21.45
C ILE A 24 16.66 -0.81 -20.39
N GLU A 25 16.59 -0.07 -19.29
CA GLU A 25 17.47 -0.28 -18.14
C GLU A 25 17.12 -1.61 -17.46
N PHE A 26 18.13 -2.45 -17.20
CA PHE A 26 17.91 -3.82 -16.74
C PHE A 26 19.05 -4.29 -15.84
N ILE A 27 18.94 -3.95 -14.56
CA ILE A 27 19.79 -4.48 -13.50
C ILE A 27 19.29 -5.87 -13.11
N THR A 28 20.21 -6.80 -12.85
CA THR A 28 19.86 -8.21 -12.68
C THR A 28 20.41 -8.80 -11.40
N SER A 29 19.54 -9.40 -10.60
CA SER A 29 19.82 -9.78 -9.22
C SER A 29 20.84 -10.94 -9.10
N LYS A 30 21.69 -10.93 -8.07
CA LYS A 30 22.63 -12.04 -7.82
C LYS A 30 21.85 -13.23 -7.25
N CYS A 31 21.92 -14.39 -7.90
CA CYS A 31 21.22 -15.60 -7.45
C CYS A 31 21.73 -16.02 -6.06
N ARG A 32 20.84 -15.97 -5.04
CA ARG A 32 21.11 -16.38 -3.65
C ARG A 32 20.73 -17.84 -3.36
N TYR A 33 20.13 -18.56 -4.32
CA TYR A 33 19.60 -19.93 -4.11
C TYR A 33 20.71 -20.95 -3.84
N LYS A 34 20.62 -21.65 -2.70
CA LYS A 34 21.53 -22.74 -2.29
C LYS A 34 20.81 -24.09 -2.45
N GLY A 35 21.28 -24.93 -3.36
CA GLY A 35 20.72 -26.26 -3.63
C GLY A 35 20.61 -26.56 -5.11
N ASP A 36 19.87 -27.62 -5.44
CA ASP A 36 19.60 -28.00 -6.83
C ASP A 36 18.39 -27.23 -7.37
N CYS A 37 18.68 -26.35 -8.35
CA CYS A 37 17.70 -25.44 -8.93
C CYS A 37 17.04 -26.07 -10.16
N LEU A 38 15.71 -25.98 -10.23
CA LEU A 38 14.90 -26.56 -11.30
C LEU A 38 14.85 -25.73 -12.60
N GLY A 39 15.30 -24.47 -12.60
CA GLY A 39 15.53 -23.68 -13.82
C GLY A 39 15.03 -22.23 -13.79
N THR A 40 14.02 -21.94 -12.96
CA THR A 40 13.44 -20.60 -12.76
C THR A 40 13.17 -20.37 -11.26
N CYS A 41 13.16 -19.12 -10.81
CA CYS A 41 12.78 -18.73 -9.45
C CYS A 41 11.94 -17.43 -9.49
N PRO A 42 11.23 -17.05 -8.40
CA PRO A 42 10.35 -15.88 -8.40
C PRO A 42 11.03 -14.59 -8.87
N LYS A 43 12.28 -14.32 -8.45
CA LYS A 43 13.04 -13.14 -8.94
C LYS A 43 13.37 -13.22 -10.44
N CYS A 44 13.64 -14.41 -10.98
CA CYS A 44 13.84 -14.59 -12.43
C CYS A 44 12.54 -14.42 -13.23
N GLU A 45 11.38 -14.66 -12.63
CA GLU A 45 10.08 -14.41 -13.26
C GLU A 45 9.70 -12.93 -13.19
N ALA A 46 9.97 -12.25 -12.07
CA ALA A 46 9.84 -10.80 -11.96
C ALA A 46 10.75 -10.06 -12.97
N GLU A 47 12.02 -10.45 -13.08
CA GLU A 47 12.95 -9.96 -14.12
C GLU A 47 12.41 -10.18 -15.55
N MET A 48 11.69 -11.29 -15.80
CA MET A 48 11.06 -11.54 -17.11
C MET A 48 9.86 -10.62 -17.34
N ARG A 49 8.94 -10.51 -16.37
CA ARG A 49 7.72 -9.70 -16.48
C ARG A 49 8.04 -8.21 -16.62
N TYR A 50 9.01 -7.68 -15.87
CA TYR A 50 9.48 -6.30 -16.03
C TYR A 50 9.91 -6.03 -17.48
N LEU A 51 10.72 -6.93 -18.05
CA LEU A 51 11.19 -6.78 -19.42
C LEU A 51 10.04 -6.87 -20.44
N GLU A 52 9.12 -7.83 -20.29
CA GLU A 52 7.92 -7.95 -21.13
C GLU A 52 7.02 -6.70 -21.06
N GLN A 53 6.84 -6.13 -19.87
CA GLN A 53 6.07 -4.90 -19.66
C GLN A 53 6.72 -3.71 -20.37
N GLN A 54 8.03 -3.53 -20.23
CA GLN A 54 8.77 -2.45 -20.92
C GLN A 54 8.71 -2.58 -22.44
N LEU A 55 8.86 -3.80 -22.97
CA LEU A 55 8.73 -4.06 -24.42
C LEU A 55 7.29 -3.81 -24.91
N ARG A 56 6.28 -4.19 -24.13
CA ARG A 56 4.86 -3.95 -24.44
C ARG A 56 4.52 -2.46 -24.44
N ALA A 57 5.01 -1.70 -23.46
CA ALA A 57 4.84 -0.25 -23.40
C ALA A 57 5.46 0.45 -24.61
N ARG A 58 6.66 0.03 -25.04
CA ARG A 58 7.29 0.52 -26.27
C ARG A 58 6.47 0.22 -27.53
N SER A 59 5.98 -1.02 -27.66
CA SER A 59 5.14 -1.46 -28.79
C SER A 59 3.84 -0.64 -28.89
N ILE A 60 3.12 -0.45 -27.78
CA ILE A 60 1.88 0.35 -27.74
C ILE A 60 2.17 1.83 -28.04
N ALA A 61 3.34 2.35 -27.66
CA ALA A 61 3.80 3.68 -28.03
C ALA A 61 4.34 3.79 -29.48
N GLY A 62 4.12 2.78 -30.34
CA GLY A 62 4.56 2.76 -31.74
C GLY A 62 6.09 2.64 -31.93
N LYS A 63 6.85 2.37 -30.86
CA LYS A 63 8.32 2.24 -30.93
C LYS A 63 8.69 0.83 -31.34
N ALA A 64 9.61 0.72 -32.31
CA ALA A 64 10.14 -0.56 -32.74
C ALA A 64 10.74 -1.34 -31.55
N VAL A 65 10.40 -2.63 -31.48
CA VAL A 65 10.90 -3.58 -30.49
C VAL A 65 11.92 -4.50 -31.15
N ALA A 66 13.17 -4.43 -30.70
CA ALA A 66 14.26 -5.25 -31.22
C ALA A 66 14.36 -6.57 -30.44
N LEU A 67 14.05 -7.70 -31.08
CA LEU A 67 14.26 -9.02 -30.49
C LEU A 67 15.60 -9.59 -30.98
N ALA A 68 16.57 -9.70 -30.07
CA ALA A 68 17.89 -10.23 -30.36
C ALA A 68 17.79 -11.67 -30.88
N GLY A 69 18.24 -11.91 -32.10
CA GLY A 69 18.27 -13.24 -32.72
C GLY A 69 17.12 -13.57 -33.68
N ILE A 70 16.20 -12.64 -33.97
CA ILE A 70 15.20 -12.83 -35.03
C ILE A 70 15.60 -12.01 -36.27
N SER A 71 15.72 -12.69 -37.41
CA SER A 71 16.07 -12.07 -38.69
C SER A 71 15.04 -11.03 -39.13
N ALA A 72 15.48 -9.84 -39.54
CA ALA A 72 14.60 -8.76 -40.01
C ALA A 72 13.68 -9.17 -41.19
N ALA A 73 14.08 -10.19 -41.97
CA ALA A 73 13.28 -10.75 -43.06
C ALA A 73 11.91 -11.31 -42.61
N SER A 74 11.77 -11.75 -41.36
CA SER A 74 10.52 -12.35 -40.86
C SER A 74 9.43 -11.33 -40.52
N LEU A 75 9.76 -10.04 -40.42
CA LEU A 75 8.85 -8.98 -39.98
C LEU A 75 8.06 -8.30 -41.11
N ALA A 76 8.39 -8.58 -42.38
CA ALA A 76 7.77 -7.94 -43.54
C ALA A 76 6.33 -8.43 -43.85
N MET A 77 5.87 -9.52 -43.22
CA MET A 77 4.62 -10.22 -43.58
C MET A 77 3.37 -9.77 -42.79
N LEU A 78 3.49 -8.82 -41.85
CA LEU A 78 2.41 -8.43 -40.92
C LEU A 78 2.17 -6.92 -40.82
N MET A 79 2.49 -6.16 -41.87
CA MET A 79 2.09 -4.75 -42.02
C MET A 79 0.83 -4.68 -42.90
N PRO A 80 -0.33 -4.20 -42.40
CA PRO A 80 -1.47 -3.88 -43.25
C PRO A 80 -1.13 -2.71 -44.19
N MET A 81 -1.44 -2.85 -45.48
CA MET A 81 -1.32 -1.77 -46.45
C MET A 81 -2.32 -0.64 -46.13
N THR A 82 -1.87 0.60 -46.24
CA THR A 82 -2.69 1.81 -46.10
C THR A 82 -3.58 2.05 -47.32
N SER A 83 -4.84 2.46 -47.13
CA SER A 83 -5.65 3.18 -48.15
C SER A 83 -6.72 4.11 -47.54
N GLU A 84 -6.39 5.41 -47.53
CA GLU A 84 -7.24 6.59 -47.77
C GLU A 84 -8.50 6.92 -46.93
N ALA A 85 -8.88 8.21 -46.96
CA ALA A 85 -9.80 8.89 -46.04
C ALA A 85 -11.01 9.57 -46.74
N LYS A 86 -12.07 9.91 -45.97
CA LYS A 86 -13.06 11.04 -46.07
C LYS A 86 -14.44 10.66 -45.45
N ILE A 87 -15.38 11.54 -45.05
CA ILE A 87 -15.51 13.03 -44.97
C ILE A 87 -15.84 13.43 -43.49
N VAL A 88 -15.78 14.72 -43.13
CA VAL A 88 -16.29 15.33 -41.87
C VAL A 88 -17.66 15.98 -42.11
N GLU A 89 -18.62 15.85 -41.19
CA GLU A 89 -19.59 16.93 -40.89
C GLU A 89 -20.07 16.87 -39.42
N GLU A 90 -20.45 18.03 -38.89
CA GLU A 90 -20.65 18.44 -37.48
C GLU A 90 -21.90 19.37 -37.45
N PRO A 91 -22.52 19.82 -36.32
CA PRO A 91 -22.68 19.29 -34.95
C PRO A 91 -24.17 19.12 -34.54
N GLN A 92 -24.48 18.35 -33.48
CA GLN A 92 -25.50 18.76 -32.49
C GLN A 92 -25.12 18.32 -31.06
N ASN A 93 -24.86 19.31 -30.21
CA ASN A 93 -24.75 19.24 -28.75
C ASN A 93 -26.08 19.85 -28.18
N PRO A 94 -26.41 19.85 -26.87
CA PRO A 94 -25.84 19.11 -25.74
C PRO A 94 -26.88 18.32 -24.91
N LEU A 95 -26.38 17.50 -23.97
CA LEU A 95 -26.87 17.31 -22.58
C LEU A 95 -26.50 15.90 -22.10
N LYS A 96 -25.23 15.74 -21.73
CA LYS A 96 -24.86 14.82 -20.68
C LYS A 96 -24.12 15.64 -19.65
N GLU A 97 -24.68 15.75 -18.46
CA GLU A 97 -24.10 16.53 -17.36
C GLU A 97 -22.71 15.98 -17.03
N SER A 98 -21.69 16.60 -17.58
CA SER A 98 -20.35 16.55 -17.03
C SER A 98 -20.41 17.38 -15.75
N ILE A 99 -20.70 16.72 -14.63
CA ILE A 99 -20.29 17.24 -13.33
C ILE A 99 -18.77 17.23 -13.37
N SER A 100 -18.19 18.34 -13.81
CA SER A 100 -16.78 18.66 -13.64
C SER A 100 -16.53 18.89 -12.16
N ILE A 101 -16.56 17.81 -11.38
CA ILE A 101 -15.87 17.77 -10.10
C ILE A 101 -14.42 18.06 -10.48
N VAL A 102 -13.88 19.17 -9.97
CA VAL A 102 -12.45 19.43 -9.98
C VAL A 102 -11.86 18.42 -9.00
N THR A 103 -11.63 17.20 -9.47
CA THR A 103 -10.91 16.19 -8.72
C THR A 103 -9.45 16.56 -8.79
N ASP A 104 -8.93 17.12 -7.69
CA ASP A 104 -7.51 17.40 -7.53
C ASP A 104 -6.71 16.14 -7.87
N THR A 105 -6.10 16.18 -9.05
CA THR A 105 -5.35 15.08 -9.62
C THR A 105 -3.95 15.18 -9.06
N ILE A 106 -3.60 14.25 -8.19
CA ILE A 106 -2.28 14.19 -7.58
C ILE A 106 -1.44 13.14 -8.28
N THR A 107 -0.14 13.35 -8.28
CA THR A 107 0.79 12.33 -8.72
C THR A 107 1.23 11.53 -7.50
N VAL A 108 0.73 10.29 -7.41
CA VAL A 108 1.12 9.37 -6.35
C VAL A 108 2.52 8.86 -6.64
N ARG A 109 3.45 9.02 -5.69
CA ARG A 109 4.78 8.41 -5.77
C ARG A 109 5.04 7.59 -4.52
N GLY A 110 5.80 6.52 -4.66
CA GLY A 110 6.12 5.65 -3.54
C GLY A 110 7.12 4.58 -3.88
N ILE A 111 7.38 3.70 -2.92
CA ILE A 111 8.22 2.51 -3.03
C ILE A 111 7.41 1.26 -2.65
N ALA A 112 7.52 0.21 -3.44
CA ALA A 112 6.94 -1.10 -3.16
C ALA A 112 8.00 -2.02 -2.52
N LEU A 113 7.69 -2.60 -1.36
CA LEU A 113 8.59 -3.40 -0.53
C LEU A 113 7.98 -4.76 -0.18
N SER A 114 8.81 -5.78 0.02
CA SER A 114 8.37 -7.04 0.61
C SER A 114 8.20 -6.93 2.13
N GLY A 115 7.30 -7.74 2.69
CA GLY A 115 7.12 -7.91 4.13
C GLY A 115 7.51 -9.33 4.55
N ASP A 116 8.71 -9.78 4.18
CA ASP A 116 9.09 -11.19 4.39
C ASP A 116 9.60 -11.40 5.82
N THR A 117 8.92 -12.22 6.62
CA THR A 117 9.41 -12.60 7.96
C THR A 117 10.62 -13.52 7.84
N LEU A 118 11.77 -13.06 8.35
CA LEU A 118 13.02 -13.81 8.43
C LEU A 118 12.97 -14.83 9.58
N THR A 119 13.90 -15.79 9.55
CA THR A 119 13.97 -16.89 10.53
C THR A 119 14.29 -16.46 11.97
N ASP A 120 14.67 -15.20 12.17
CA ASP A 120 14.90 -14.55 13.47
C ASP A 120 13.69 -13.73 13.95
N GLY A 121 12.58 -13.72 13.20
CA GLY A 121 11.37 -12.95 13.49
C GLY A 121 11.39 -11.50 12.98
N THR A 122 12.46 -11.04 12.35
CA THR A 122 12.53 -9.69 11.77
C THR A 122 11.84 -9.61 10.41
N ILE A 123 11.26 -8.45 10.06
CA ILE A 123 10.62 -8.23 8.75
C ILE A 123 11.66 -7.67 7.77
N SER A 124 11.99 -8.46 6.74
CA SER A 124 12.82 -8.03 5.62
C SER A 124 12.01 -7.18 4.65
N LYS A 125 12.44 -5.94 4.46
CA LYS A 125 11.91 -5.00 3.47
C LYS A 125 12.83 -4.90 2.24
N GLU A 126 12.72 -5.82 1.28
CA GLU A 126 13.43 -5.71 -0.01
C GLU A 126 12.53 -5.04 -1.08
N PRO A 127 13.06 -4.18 -1.97
CA PRO A 127 12.29 -3.59 -3.07
C PRO A 127 11.66 -4.60 -4.03
N LEU A 128 10.39 -4.36 -4.38
CA LEU A 128 9.59 -5.20 -5.29
C LEU A 128 9.64 -4.69 -6.73
N VAL A 129 10.75 -4.98 -7.40
CA VAL A 129 10.96 -4.66 -8.82
C VAL A 129 9.86 -5.26 -9.70
N GLY A 130 9.16 -4.41 -10.46
CA GLY A 130 8.05 -4.85 -11.32
C GLY A 130 6.72 -5.13 -10.60
N ALA A 131 6.56 -4.72 -9.33
CA ALA A 131 5.24 -4.64 -8.71
C ALA A 131 4.29 -3.82 -9.59
N THR A 132 3.05 -4.29 -9.74
CA THR A 132 2.02 -3.63 -10.56
C THR A 132 1.17 -2.73 -9.67
N ILE A 133 1.04 -1.45 -10.00
CA ILE A 133 0.17 -0.50 -9.29
C ILE A 133 -0.94 -0.09 -10.27
N LEU A 134 -2.19 -0.44 -9.98
CA LEU A 134 -3.34 -0.23 -10.87
C LEU A 134 -4.43 0.62 -10.19
N ASN A 135 -4.75 1.77 -10.74
CA ASN A 135 -5.93 2.54 -10.31
C ASN A 135 -7.21 1.82 -10.77
N LYS A 136 -7.99 1.30 -9.82
CA LYS A 136 -9.21 0.53 -10.08
C LYS A 136 -10.32 1.36 -10.70
N ARG A 137 -10.34 2.69 -10.51
CA ARG A 137 -11.32 3.61 -11.10
C ARG A 137 -10.97 3.93 -12.55
N THR A 138 -9.79 4.49 -12.79
CA THR A 138 -9.38 4.96 -14.13
C THR A 138 -8.85 3.85 -15.05
N LYS A 139 -8.52 2.68 -14.49
CA LYS A 139 -7.79 1.57 -15.14
C LYS A 139 -6.37 1.92 -15.62
N SER A 140 -5.89 3.12 -15.31
CA SER A 140 -4.49 3.51 -15.48
C SER A 140 -3.61 2.79 -14.47
N GLY A 141 -2.42 2.37 -14.88
CA GLY A 141 -1.48 1.69 -13.99
C GLY A 141 -0.03 1.92 -14.38
N THR A 142 0.86 1.63 -13.44
CA THR A 142 2.30 1.76 -13.56
C THR A 142 2.98 0.52 -12.98
N TYR A 143 4.30 0.43 -13.13
CA TYR A 143 5.12 -0.64 -12.57
C TYR A 143 6.23 -0.05 -11.72
N ALA A 144 6.57 -0.72 -10.62
CA ALA A 144 7.71 -0.36 -9.80
C ALA A 144 9.04 -0.61 -10.53
N ASP A 145 9.99 0.31 -10.38
CA ASP A 145 11.30 0.28 -11.01
C ASP A 145 12.30 -0.64 -10.27
N LEU A 146 13.59 -0.51 -10.62
CA LEU A 146 14.67 -1.36 -10.11
C LEU A 146 14.99 -1.14 -8.62
N ASP A 147 14.62 0.02 -8.07
CA ASP A 147 14.70 0.35 -6.65
C ASP A 147 13.32 0.25 -5.97
N GLY A 148 12.32 -0.29 -6.68
CA GLY A 148 10.95 -0.47 -6.20
C GLY A 148 10.09 0.79 -6.28
N HIS A 149 10.58 1.91 -6.80
CA HIS A 149 9.84 3.16 -6.85
C HIS A 149 8.80 3.16 -7.98
N PHE A 150 7.67 3.83 -7.77
CA PHE A 150 6.62 3.98 -8.76
C PHE A 150 6.03 5.39 -8.75
N GLU A 151 5.48 5.80 -9.90
CA GLU A 151 4.79 7.08 -10.09
C GLU A 151 3.50 6.86 -10.91
N LEU A 152 2.36 7.33 -10.39
CA LEU A 152 1.04 7.16 -11.01
C LEU A 152 0.13 8.38 -10.75
N PRO A 153 -0.37 9.08 -11.79
CA PRO A 153 -1.42 10.07 -11.64
C PRO A 153 -2.75 9.42 -11.19
N ALA A 154 -3.36 9.97 -10.14
CA ALA A 154 -4.64 9.51 -9.62
C ALA A 154 -5.42 10.65 -8.95
N CYS A 155 -6.74 10.51 -8.89
CA CYS A 155 -7.60 11.43 -8.15
C CYS A 155 -7.69 11.01 -6.68
N ILE A 156 -7.81 11.98 -5.77
CA ILE A 156 -8.10 11.70 -4.36
C ILE A 156 -9.42 10.91 -4.25
N GLY A 157 -9.41 9.86 -3.42
CA GLY A 157 -10.50 8.89 -3.29
C GLY A 157 -10.54 7.80 -4.38
N ASP A 158 -9.57 7.75 -5.30
CA ASP A 158 -9.36 6.55 -6.14
C ASP A 158 -8.84 5.38 -5.30
N THR A 159 -9.01 4.15 -5.78
CA THR A 159 -8.39 2.96 -5.16
C THR A 159 -7.28 2.44 -6.06
N LEU A 160 -6.05 2.41 -5.56
CA LEU A 160 -4.92 1.71 -6.17
C LEU A 160 -4.90 0.25 -5.72
N GLU A 161 -4.63 -0.66 -6.63
CA GLU A 161 -4.43 -2.08 -6.38
C GLU A 161 -2.96 -2.40 -6.66
N VAL A 162 -2.23 -2.83 -5.63
CA VAL A 162 -0.81 -3.18 -5.74
C VAL A 162 -0.67 -4.70 -5.72
N LYS A 163 0.01 -5.23 -6.74
CA LYS A 163 0.12 -6.67 -7.00
C LYS A 163 1.54 -7.08 -7.31
N TYR A 164 1.99 -8.17 -6.70
CA TYR A 164 3.27 -8.79 -7.00
C TYR A 164 3.17 -10.33 -6.85
N VAL A 165 4.02 -11.07 -7.56
CA VAL A 165 3.88 -12.53 -7.68
C VAL A 165 4.36 -13.22 -6.41
N GLY A 166 3.50 -14.04 -5.82
CA GLY A 166 3.78 -14.69 -4.52
C GLY A 166 3.47 -13.81 -3.31
N TYR A 167 2.77 -12.69 -3.51
CA TYR A 167 2.36 -11.76 -2.46
C TYR A 167 0.85 -11.49 -2.55
N GLU A 168 0.27 -11.08 -1.43
CA GLU A 168 -1.14 -10.69 -1.38
C GLU A 168 -1.38 -9.37 -2.12
N SER A 169 -2.58 -9.22 -2.68
CA SER A 169 -2.96 -8.02 -3.44
C SER A 169 -3.48 -6.95 -2.48
N LEU A 170 -2.73 -5.86 -2.32
CA LEU A 170 -3.14 -4.76 -1.44
C LEU A 170 -4.02 -3.75 -2.19
N SER A 171 -5.08 -3.25 -1.56
CA SER A 171 -5.85 -2.11 -2.06
C SER A 171 -5.64 -0.89 -1.17
N VAL A 172 -5.23 0.23 -1.75
CA VAL A 172 -4.89 1.49 -1.04
C VAL A 172 -5.74 2.63 -1.62
N VAL A 173 -6.37 3.44 -0.76
CA VAL A 173 -7.15 4.60 -1.21
C VAL A 173 -6.25 5.82 -1.33
N VAL A 174 -6.34 6.53 -2.46
CA VAL A 174 -5.56 7.75 -2.76
C VAL A 174 -5.99 8.89 -1.85
N THR A 175 -5.06 9.43 -1.05
CA THR A 175 -5.26 10.63 -0.23
C THR A 175 -4.36 11.77 -0.69
N GLU A 176 -4.67 13.02 -0.32
CA GLU A 176 -3.94 14.26 -0.68
C GLU A 176 -2.41 14.17 -0.51
N ASN A 177 -1.94 13.27 0.36
CA ASN A 177 -0.57 13.21 0.88
C ASN A 177 0.22 12.02 0.39
N MET A 178 -0.34 11.24 -0.53
CA MET A 178 0.35 10.11 -1.16
C MET A 178 1.43 10.53 -2.17
N ARG A 179 2.15 11.62 -1.90
CA ARG A 179 3.27 12.12 -2.70
C ARG A 179 4.57 11.34 -2.46
N ASN A 180 4.70 10.65 -1.32
CA ASN A 180 5.78 9.72 -0.98
C ASN A 180 5.21 8.62 -0.08
N VAL A 181 4.91 7.44 -0.62
CA VAL A 181 4.24 6.33 0.09
C VAL A 181 5.14 5.10 0.17
N GLU A 182 5.26 4.48 1.33
CA GLU A 182 5.83 3.14 1.47
C GLU A 182 4.71 2.10 1.41
N ILE A 183 4.78 1.16 0.46
CA ILE A 183 3.80 0.09 0.30
C ILE A 183 4.49 -1.25 0.52
N THR A 184 4.22 -1.89 1.66
CA THR A 184 4.74 -3.22 1.98
C THR A 184 3.68 -4.27 1.64
N LEU A 185 4.04 -5.32 0.87
CA LEU A 185 3.16 -6.45 0.59
C LEU A 185 3.55 -7.67 1.45
N ALA A 186 2.55 -8.36 2.00
CA ALA A 186 2.74 -9.63 2.71
C ALA A 186 2.93 -10.79 1.71
N PRO A 187 3.86 -11.74 1.95
CA PRO A 187 4.00 -12.92 1.10
C PRO A 187 2.76 -13.81 1.23
N SER A 188 2.24 -14.27 0.08
CA SER A 188 1.06 -15.14 0.02
C SER A 188 1.44 -16.54 0.48
N GLN A 189 1.25 -16.80 1.78
CA GLN A 189 1.17 -18.16 2.30
C GLN A 189 -0.18 -18.75 1.85
N ALA A 190 -0.20 -20.04 1.51
CA ALA A 190 -1.41 -20.70 1.02
C ALA A 190 -2.37 -21.07 2.19
N ILE A 191 -2.83 -20.07 2.92
CA ILE A 191 -3.84 -20.18 4.00
C ILE A 191 -4.86 -19.04 3.80
N LEU A 192 -6.11 -19.29 4.17
CA LEU A 192 -7.26 -18.43 3.86
C LEU A 192 -7.17 -17.05 4.50
N GLY A 193 -7.14 -16.02 3.65
CA GLY A 193 -7.87 -14.75 3.82
C GLY A 193 -7.77 -14.08 5.18
N GLU A 194 -6.61 -13.49 5.48
CA GLU A 194 -6.44 -12.57 6.59
C GLU A 194 -6.18 -11.17 6.05
N TYR A 195 -6.98 -10.17 6.43
CA TYR A 195 -6.80 -8.80 5.95
C TYR A 195 -5.62 -8.13 6.66
N VAL A 196 -4.43 -8.19 6.04
CA VAL A 196 -3.31 -7.36 6.49
C VAL A 196 -3.60 -5.90 6.15
N VAL A 197 -4.03 -5.13 7.16
CA VAL A 197 -4.24 -3.68 7.01
C VAL A 197 -2.87 -3.00 7.00
N VAL A 198 -2.40 -2.62 5.81
CA VAL A 198 -1.15 -1.88 5.65
C VAL A 198 -1.38 -0.41 5.98
N ASP A 199 -0.48 0.14 6.78
CA ASP A 199 -0.60 1.46 7.39
C ASP A 199 -0.43 2.58 6.35
N ALA A 200 -1.51 2.90 5.64
CA ALA A 200 -1.57 4.02 4.72
C ALA A 200 -1.61 5.33 5.51
N ILE A 201 -0.50 6.07 5.49
CA ILE A 201 -0.40 7.41 6.09
C ILE A 201 -1.27 8.38 5.27
N SER A 202 -2.55 8.41 5.60
CA SER A 202 -3.41 9.58 5.37
C SER A 202 -2.81 10.77 6.12
N GLU A 203 -3.15 12.01 5.75
CA GLU A 203 -2.92 13.11 6.69
C GLU A 203 -3.86 12.92 7.87
N GLU A 204 -3.29 12.42 8.95
CA GLU A 204 -3.94 12.24 10.23
C GLU A 204 -4.27 13.63 10.81
N LYS A 205 -5.36 14.26 10.36
CA LYS A 205 -5.82 15.58 10.82
C LYS A 205 -6.78 15.49 12.01
N HIS A 206 -7.44 14.34 12.19
CA HIS A 206 -8.48 14.14 13.19
C HIS A 206 -8.07 13.07 14.21
N TYR A 207 -7.05 13.39 15.01
CA TYR A 207 -6.58 12.56 16.12
C TYR A 207 -6.67 13.24 17.49
N LEU A 208 -6.70 12.39 18.51
CA LEU A 208 -6.50 12.75 19.91
C LEU A 208 -5.16 12.17 20.39
N ASP A 209 -4.20 13.04 20.73
CA ASP A 209 -3.05 12.65 21.55
C ASP A 209 -3.53 12.50 23.00
N LEU A 210 -3.46 11.29 23.55
CA LEU A 210 -3.79 10.97 24.94
C LEU A 210 -2.50 10.67 25.72
N ASN A 211 -2.12 11.59 26.60
CA ASN A 211 -0.93 11.45 27.45
C ASN A 211 -1.30 10.85 28.80
N VAL A 212 -1.08 9.55 28.99
CA VAL A 212 -1.41 8.85 30.24
C VAL A 212 -0.17 8.68 31.10
N VAL A 213 -0.21 9.21 32.34
CA VAL A 213 0.95 9.28 33.25
C VAL A 213 0.61 8.85 34.68
N ASP A 214 1.62 8.41 35.43
CA ASP A 214 1.55 8.09 36.86
C ASP A 214 1.49 9.34 37.76
N GLU A 215 1.48 9.16 39.09
CA GLU A 215 1.42 10.28 40.02
C GLU A 215 2.65 11.21 39.99
N LYS A 216 3.78 10.76 39.42
CA LYS A 216 5.06 11.47 39.30
C LYS A 216 5.23 12.14 37.92
N GLY A 217 4.40 11.81 36.95
CA GLY A 217 4.49 12.29 35.56
C GLY A 217 5.21 11.34 34.60
N THR A 218 5.53 10.11 35.03
CA THR A 218 6.09 9.05 34.18
C THR A 218 4.99 8.54 33.22
N PRO A 219 5.24 8.39 31.91
CA PRO A 219 4.31 7.68 31.02
C PRO A 219 4.02 6.26 31.51
N ILE A 220 2.75 5.85 31.45
CA ILE A 220 2.37 4.46 31.76
C ILE A 220 2.69 3.57 30.55
N PRO A 221 3.31 2.38 30.74
CA PRO A 221 3.60 1.46 29.65
C PRO A 221 2.35 1.09 28.85
N ARG A 222 2.50 0.96 27.52
CA ARG A 222 1.41 0.55 26.61
C ARG A 222 0.80 -0.82 26.96
N GLU A 223 1.58 -1.68 27.60
CA GLU A 223 1.19 -3.05 27.98
C GLU A 223 0.26 -3.07 29.18
N ASP A 224 0.34 -2.04 30.04
CA ASP A 224 -0.56 -1.84 31.18
C ASP A 224 -1.80 -1.00 30.80
N LEU A 225 -1.84 -0.40 29.60
CA LEU A 225 -2.82 0.65 29.24
C LEU A 225 -3.90 0.15 28.27
N TYR A 226 -5.15 0.11 28.75
CA TYR A 226 -6.32 -0.24 27.96
C TYR A 226 -7.18 1.00 27.67
N VAL A 227 -7.46 1.24 26.39
CA VAL A 227 -8.35 2.32 25.94
C VAL A 227 -9.53 1.71 25.19
N ARG A 228 -10.73 1.89 25.73
CA ARG A 228 -11.98 1.37 25.17
C ARG A 228 -12.95 2.51 24.89
N ARG A 229 -13.82 2.38 23.88
CA ARG A 229 -15.04 3.20 23.79
C ARG A 229 -16.12 2.53 24.62
N LEU A 230 -16.78 3.31 25.47
CA LEU A 230 -17.98 2.91 26.20
C LEU A 230 -19.23 3.47 25.49
N TRP A 231 -20.25 2.65 25.33
CA TRP A 231 -21.62 3.10 25.07
C TRP A 231 -22.63 2.33 25.92
N ILE A 232 -23.88 2.76 25.88
CA ILE A 232 -25.01 2.03 26.44
C ILE A 232 -25.82 1.56 25.23
N ASP A 233 -26.22 0.30 25.21
CA ASP A 233 -27.02 -0.30 24.13
C ASP A 233 -28.52 0.07 24.23
N GLU A 234 -29.37 -0.56 23.43
CA GLU A 234 -30.83 -0.32 23.45
C GLU A 234 -31.52 -0.93 24.69
N ASP A 235 -30.91 -1.94 25.31
CA ASP A 235 -31.43 -2.65 26.49
C ASP A 235 -31.00 -1.98 27.82
N GLY A 236 -29.99 -1.10 27.77
CA GLY A 236 -29.49 -0.30 28.90
C GLY A 236 -28.19 -0.82 29.53
N GLU A 237 -27.53 -1.80 28.91
CA GLU A 237 -26.29 -2.40 29.39
C GLU A 237 -25.05 -1.63 28.90
N GLU A 238 -23.94 -1.71 29.65
CA GLU A 238 -22.68 -1.04 29.31
C GLU A 238 -21.82 -1.88 28.37
N ASP A 239 -21.68 -1.42 27.13
CA ASP A 239 -20.95 -2.09 26.05
C ASP A 239 -19.59 -1.43 25.79
N PHE A 240 -18.60 -2.24 25.43
CA PHE A 240 -17.21 -1.78 25.22
C PHE A 240 -16.63 -2.23 23.89
N GLU A 241 -16.08 -1.29 23.13
CA GLU A 241 -15.20 -1.60 21.99
C GLU A 241 -13.75 -1.28 22.31
N SER A 242 -12.83 -2.15 21.89
CA SER A 242 -11.40 -1.89 22.06
C SER A 242 -10.92 -0.93 20.99
N LEU A 243 -10.29 0.17 21.42
CA LEU A 243 -9.62 1.08 20.49
C LEU A 243 -8.19 0.60 20.26
N HIS A 244 -7.62 0.99 19.13
CA HIS A 244 -6.24 0.66 18.75
C HIS A 244 -5.41 1.95 18.61
N PRO A 245 -5.00 2.60 19.73
CA PRO A 245 -4.10 3.75 19.68
C PRO A 245 -2.77 3.37 19.02
N LYS A 246 -2.22 4.25 18.17
CA LYS A 246 -0.81 4.12 17.75
C LYS A 246 0.10 4.72 18.82
N TYR A 247 1.27 4.11 18.96
CA TYR A 247 2.36 4.54 19.83
C TYR A 247 3.59 4.78 18.96
N PHE A 248 4.23 5.95 19.09
CA PHE A 248 5.39 6.32 18.28
C PHE A 248 6.72 5.94 18.94
N ASP A 249 6.80 6.09 20.27
CA ASP A 249 7.81 5.53 21.16
C ASP A 249 7.28 5.56 22.62
N ASP A 250 8.09 5.07 23.58
CA ASP A 250 7.76 4.99 25.01
C ASP A 250 7.59 6.36 25.72
N LYS A 251 7.83 7.48 25.01
CA LYS A 251 7.79 8.85 25.56
C LYS A 251 6.68 9.70 24.94
N HIS A 252 6.12 9.28 23.81
CA HIS A 252 5.04 9.99 23.13
C HIS A 252 3.66 9.56 23.65
N PRO A 253 2.67 10.47 23.66
CA PRO A 253 1.29 10.14 24.00
C PRO A 253 0.72 9.13 23.00
N CYS A 254 -0.18 8.26 23.47
CA CYS A 254 -0.86 7.34 22.57
C CYS A 254 -1.85 8.12 21.70
N ARG A 255 -1.87 7.84 20.40
CA ARG A 255 -2.65 8.61 19.42
C ARG A 255 -3.83 7.79 18.93
N ILE A 256 -5.01 8.33 19.15
CA ILE A 256 -6.29 7.71 18.75
C ILE A 256 -6.81 8.44 17.50
N TYR A 257 -7.09 7.69 16.44
CA TYR A 257 -7.50 8.24 15.14
C TYR A 257 -8.98 8.04 14.91
N TRP A 258 -9.70 9.14 14.72
CA TRP A 258 -11.14 9.09 14.54
C TRP A 258 -11.57 8.61 13.14
N ASP A 259 -10.68 8.75 12.16
CA ASP A 259 -10.95 8.38 10.76
C ASP A 259 -10.61 6.92 10.45
N TYR A 260 -9.82 6.26 11.31
CA TYR A 260 -9.27 4.91 11.09
C TYR A 260 -9.78 3.88 12.10
N ASP A 261 -9.86 4.24 13.37
CA ASP A 261 -10.27 3.30 14.42
C ASP A 261 -11.75 2.92 14.25
N TYR A 262 -12.01 1.63 14.02
CA TYR A 262 -13.34 1.10 13.78
C TYR A 262 -14.29 1.39 14.95
N GLY A 263 -13.79 1.38 16.19
CA GLY A 263 -14.61 1.69 17.38
C GLY A 263 -15.07 3.15 17.44
N LEU A 264 -14.45 4.06 16.70
CA LEU A 264 -14.83 5.48 16.62
C LEU A 264 -15.67 5.82 15.37
N ARG A 265 -16.20 4.81 14.67
CA ARG A 265 -17.06 4.97 13.50
C ARG A 265 -18.47 4.45 13.79
N GLY A 266 -19.47 5.03 13.15
CA GLY A 266 -20.84 4.52 13.14
C GLY A 266 -21.02 3.39 12.13
N GLU A 267 -22.19 2.74 12.15
CA GLU A 267 -22.56 1.67 11.21
C GLU A 267 -22.51 2.12 9.73
N ASP A 268 -22.73 3.41 9.48
CA ASP A 268 -22.61 4.02 8.15
C ASP A 268 -21.15 4.25 7.70
N GLY A 269 -20.19 3.77 8.48
CA GLY A 269 -18.75 3.93 8.28
C GLY A 269 -18.22 5.34 8.49
N LYS A 270 -19.03 6.31 8.95
CA LYS A 270 -18.56 7.69 9.20
C LYS A 270 -18.01 7.85 10.62
N PRO A 271 -17.01 8.73 10.82
CA PRO A 271 -16.53 9.06 12.16
C PRO A 271 -17.64 9.59 13.08
N LEU A 272 -17.68 9.11 14.33
CA LEU A 272 -18.63 9.57 15.34
C LEU A 272 -18.37 11.04 15.71
N LYS A 273 -19.44 11.81 15.97
CA LYS A 273 -19.31 13.22 16.36
C LYS A 273 -18.73 13.39 17.77
N GLU A 274 -18.98 12.44 18.64
CA GLU A 274 -18.41 12.33 19.99
C GLU A 274 -18.37 10.86 20.44
N ALA A 275 -17.52 10.57 21.41
CA ALA A 275 -17.36 9.26 22.01
C ALA A 275 -17.07 9.39 23.52
N THR A 276 -17.43 8.36 24.27
CA THR A 276 -17.02 8.20 25.67
C THR A 276 -15.88 7.19 25.69
N LEU A 277 -14.70 7.59 26.14
CA LEU A 277 -13.56 6.69 26.32
C LEU A 277 -13.50 6.22 27.77
N HIS A 278 -13.36 4.93 27.97
CA HIS A 278 -13.07 4.28 29.23
C HIS A 278 -11.61 3.83 29.21
N ILE A 279 -10.80 4.38 30.10
CA ILE A 279 -9.34 4.20 30.09
C ILE A 279 -8.95 3.55 31.41
N GLU A 280 -8.23 2.44 31.34
CA GLU A 280 -7.82 1.63 32.48
C GLU A 280 -6.31 1.39 32.42
N ALA A 281 -5.65 1.39 33.58
CA ALA A 281 -4.22 1.14 33.70
C ALA A 281 -3.97 0.03 34.75
N GLU A 282 -3.38 -1.09 34.33
CA GLU A 282 -3.12 -2.23 35.22
C GLU A 282 -2.10 -1.84 36.31
N GLY A 283 -2.38 -2.21 37.56
CA GLY A 283 -1.59 -1.79 38.74
C GLY A 283 -1.90 -0.39 39.28
N TYR A 284 -2.75 0.40 38.61
CA TYR A 284 -3.15 1.76 39.02
C TYR A 284 -4.58 1.85 39.54
N ASP A 285 -4.98 3.00 40.06
CA ASP A 285 -6.32 3.27 40.57
C ASP A 285 -7.43 3.15 39.50
N GLY A 286 -8.68 3.25 39.94
CA GLY A 286 -9.85 2.87 39.13
C GLY A 286 -9.94 3.59 37.77
N PRO A 287 -10.61 2.98 36.78
CA PRO A 287 -10.62 3.48 35.41
C PRO A 287 -11.21 4.88 35.30
N VAL A 288 -10.71 5.63 34.32
CA VAL A 288 -11.08 7.04 34.08
C VAL A 288 -11.91 7.12 32.79
N THR A 289 -13.17 7.52 32.94
CA THR A 289 -14.08 7.76 31.82
C THR A 289 -14.05 9.22 31.38
N ILE A 290 -13.80 9.49 30.10
CA ILE A 290 -13.81 10.84 29.52
C ILE A 290 -14.72 10.93 28.28
N LYS A 291 -15.51 12.01 28.18
CA LYS A 291 -16.15 12.38 26.91
C LYS A 291 -15.20 13.19 26.02
N VAL A 292 -15.18 12.85 24.73
CA VAL A 292 -14.35 13.46 23.69
C VAL A 292 -15.19 13.72 22.45
N LYS A 293 -14.84 14.75 21.68
CA LYS A 293 -15.55 15.13 20.44
C LYS A 293 -14.62 14.96 19.24
N TYR A 294 -15.21 14.73 18.07
CA TYR A 294 -14.49 14.63 16.80
C TYR A 294 -13.54 15.85 16.64
N PRO A 295 -12.22 15.63 16.61
CA PRO A 295 -11.25 16.71 16.70
C PRO A 295 -11.17 17.45 15.37
N LYS A 296 -11.80 18.63 15.29
CA LYS A 296 -11.68 19.55 14.12
C LYS A 296 -10.26 20.08 13.90
N ARG A 297 -9.37 19.89 14.88
CA ARG A 297 -7.92 20.17 14.90
C ARG A 297 -7.30 19.22 15.93
N ASN A 298 -6.02 18.92 15.78
CA ASN A 298 -5.24 18.03 16.65
C ASN A 298 -5.53 18.33 18.14
N ALA A 299 -6.18 17.38 18.82
CA ALA A 299 -6.57 17.52 20.22
C ALA A 299 -5.54 16.83 21.11
N LYS A 300 -5.28 17.41 22.29
CA LYS A 300 -4.47 16.77 23.33
C LYS A 300 -5.26 16.67 24.63
N LYS A 301 -5.22 15.51 25.28
CA LYS A 301 -5.66 15.32 26.66
C LYS A 301 -4.56 14.62 27.44
N SER A 302 -4.50 14.86 28.75
CA SER A 302 -3.67 14.07 29.65
C SER A 302 -4.52 13.52 30.77
N ILE A 303 -4.28 12.25 31.11
CA ILE A 303 -4.90 11.56 32.24
C ILE A 303 -3.78 11.17 33.18
N LYS A 304 -4.07 11.29 34.48
CA LYS A 304 -3.12 11.01 35.54
C LYS A 304 -3.72 9.97 36.49
N PHE A 305 -3.10 8.80 36.52
CA PHE A 305 -3.43 7.73 37.46
C PHE A 305 -2.51 7.81 38.70
N LYS A 306 -2.84 7.03 39.71
CA LYS A 306 -2.03 6.77 40.89
C LYS A 306 -1.86 5.27 41.05
N HIS A 307 -0.69 4.79 41.45
CA HIS A 307 -0.51 3.37 41.79
C HIS A 307 -1.55 2.91 42.83
N LYS A 308 -2.11 1.69 42.70
CA LYS A 308 -3.00 1.12 43.73
C LYS A 308 -2.24 1.13 45.06
N LYS A 309 -2.88 1.67 46.11
CA LYS A 309 -2.38 1.50 47.47
C LYS A 309 -2.41 0.00 47.80
N LYS A 310 -1.26 -0.55 48.19
CA LYS A 310 -1.18 -1.83 48.88
C LYS A 310 -1.79 -1.72 50.28
#